data_AF-A0A3C0SWA3-F1
#
_entry.id   AF-A0A3C0SWA3-F1
#
_cell.length_a   1.000
_cell.length_b   1.000
_cell.length_c   1.000
_cell.angle_alpha   90.00
_cell.angle_beta   90.00
_cell.angle_gamma   90.00
#
_symmetry.space_group_name_H-M   'P 1'
#
loop_
_entity.id
_entity.type
_entity.pdbx_description
1 polymer ?
#
loop_
_entity_poly.entity_id
_entity_poly.type
_entity_poly.pdbx_seq_one_letter_code
_entity_poly.pdbx_strand_id
1 'polypeptide(L)' 'IIVNLHQVDVAKKYAERILGFNSGRLVFDATPSDLTTDTIHHIYGAESGELIIN' A
#
# COMPACT_ATOMS: atom_id res chain seq x y z
N ILE A 1 17.26 0.72 1.24
CA ILE A 1 16.93 0.16 -0.10
C ILE A 1 15.49 0.57 -0.39
N ILE A 2 15.17 0.98 -1.61
CA ILE A 2 13.81 1.32 -2.01
C ILE A 2 13.40 0.32 -3.08
N VAL A 3 12.22 -0.28 -2.91
CA VAL A 3 11.61 -1.20 -3.87
C VAL A 3 10.18 -0.76 -4.14
N ASN A 4 9.73 -0.95 -5.38
CA ASN A 4 8.34 -0.77 -5.73
C ASN A 4 7.63 -2.13 -5.63
N LEU A 5 6.55 -2.19 -4.86
CA LEU A 5 5.79 -3.40 -4.61
C LEU A 5 4.32 -3.14 -4.89
N HIS A 6 3.69 -4.05 -5.62
CA HIS A 6 2.23 -4.08 -5.80
C HIS A 6 1.55 -5.08 -4.87
N GLN A 7 2.30 -6.02 -4.28
CA GLN A 7 1.79 -6.99 -3.32
C GLN A 7 1.88 -6.44 -1.90
N VAL A 8 0.71 -6.16 -1.30
CA VAL A 8 0.63 -5.53 0.02
C VAL A 8 1.19 -6.42 1.14
N ASP A 9 0.95 -7.73 1.09
CA ASP A 9 1.38 -8.65 2.15
C ASP A 9 2.90 -8.74 2.29
N VAL A 10 3.61 -8.64 1.17
CA VAL A 10 5.08 -8.59 1.14
C VAL A 10 5.57 -7.30 1.77
N ALA A 11 4.95 -6.16 1.42
CA ALA A 11 5.28 -4.88 2.03
C ALA A 11 5.01 -4.90 3.54
N LYS A 12 3.90 -5.50 3.98
CA LYS A 12 3.57 -5.64 5.40
C LYS A 12 4.58 -6.46 6.19
N LYS A 13 5.12 -7.50 5.57
CA LYS A 13 6.02 -8.45 6.24
C LYS A 13 7.48 -7.97 6.31
N TYR A 14 7.94 -7.23 5.31
CA TYR A 14 9.37 -6.96 5.13
C TYR A 14 9.75 -5.47 5.11
N ALA A 15 8.80 -4.55 4.92
CA ALA A 15 9.12 -3.12 4.92
C ALA A 15 9.15 -2.56 6.35
N GLU A 16 9.94 -1.52 6.58
CA GLU A 16 9.89 -0.72 7.82
C GLU A 16 9.05 0.55 7.65
N ARG A 17 8.89 0.99 6.39
CA ARG A 17 8.13 2.18 5.98
C ARG A 17 7.50 1.93 4.63
N ILE A 18 6.26 2.36 4.45
CA ILE A 18 5.48 2.18 3.23
C ILE A 18 5.07 3.55 2.71
N LEU A 19 5.32 3.77 1.42
CA LEU A 19 4.92 4.96 0.68
C LEU A 19 3.82 4.57 -0.31
N GLY A 20 2.59 5.00 -0.05
CA GLY A 20 1.45 4.74 -0.91
C GLY A 20 1.17 5.91 -1.83
N PHE A 21 1.10 5.66 -3.13
CA PHE A 21 0.84 6.67 -4.14
C PHE A 21 -0.50 6.43 -4.82
N ASN A 22 -1.27 7.50 -5.00
CA ASN A 22 -2.48 7.53 -5.82
C ASN A 22 -2.40 8.72 -6.78
N SER A 23 -2.66 8.50 -8.07
CA SER A 23 -2.71 9.57 -9.09
C SER A 23 -1.47 10.49 -9.09
N GLY A 24 -0.28 9.91 -8.90
CA GLY A 24 0.99 10.67 -8.85
C GLY A 24 1.21 11.45 -7.55
N ARG A 25 0.38 11.25 -6.52
CA ARG A 25 0.50 11.92 -5.21
C ARG A 25 0.76 10.90 -4.11
N LEU A 26 1.61 11.27 -3.15
CA LEU A 26 1.81 10.50 -1.93
C LEU A 26 0.59 10.68 -1.03
N VAL A 27 -0.13 9.59 -0.78
CA VAL A 27 -1.35 9.57 0.05
C VAL A 27 -1.19 8.77 1.34
N PHE A 28 -0.11 8.01 1.46
CA PHE A 28 0.24 7.27 2.67
C PHE A 28 1.75 7.26 2.88
N ASP A 29 2.17 7.50 4.11
CA ASP A 29 3.58 7.51 4.52
C ASP A 29 3.66 7.13 6.00
N ALA A 30 3.72 5.83 6.27
CA ALA A 30 3.75 5.32 7.64
C ALA A 30 4.34 3.90 7.70
N THR A 31 4.26 3.27 8.87
CA THR A 31 4.77 1.92 9.09
C THR A 31 3.78 0.86 8.55
N PRO A 32 4.23 -0.38 8.34
CA PRO A 32 3.33 -1.50 8.01
C PRO A 32 2.15 -1.70 8.98
N SER A 33 2.35 -1.41 10.27
CA SER A 33 1.31 -1.53 11.30
C SER A 33 0.17 -0.53 11.11
N ASP A 34 0.42 0.59 10.45
CA ASP A 34 -0.57 1.63 10.16
C ASP A 34 -1.34 1.34 8.85
N LEU A 35 -0.96 0.27 8.12
CA LEU A 35 -1.56 -0.07 6.83
C LEU A 35 -2.86 -0.87 7.01
N THR A 36 -3.95 -0.13 7.10
CA THR A 36 -5.33 -0.67 7.18
C THR A 36 -5.92 -0.98 5.80
N THR A 37 -7.00 -1.76 5.77
CA THR A 37 -7.74 -2.05 4.53
C THR A 37 -8.26 -0.77 3.87
N ASP A 38 -8.79 0.18 4.64
CA ASP A 38 -9.24 1.48 4.12
C ASP A 38 -8.11 2.27 3.48
N THR A 39 -6.93 2.29 4.12
CA THR A 39 -5.73 2.93 3.56
C THR A 39 -5.31 2.27 2.26
N ILE A 40 -5.34 0.93 2.19
CA ILE A 40 -5.02 0.18 0.97
C ILE A 40 -5.99 0.59 -0.15
N HIS A 41 -7.30 0.60 0.11
CA HIS A 41 -8.28 1.08 -0.85
C HIS A 41 -8.03 2.53 -1.28
N HIS A 42 -7.58 3.39 -0.37
CA HIS A 42 -7.25 4.77 -0.69
C HIS A 42 -6.00 4.89 -1.58
N ILE A 43 -4.96 4.08 -1.34
CA ILE A 43 -3.74 4.04 -2.15
C ILE A 43 -4.04 3.54 -3.56
N TYR A 44 -4.79 2.44 -3.69
CA TYR A 44 -5.07 1.82 -4.98
C TYR A 44 -6.28 2.42 -5.71
N GLY A 45 -7.12 3.21 -5.03
CA GLY A 45 -8.34 3.80 -5.59
C GLY A 45 -9.53 2.83 -5.62
N ALA A 46 -10.75 3.39 -5.69
CA ALA A 46 -12.02 2.65 -5.61
C ALA A 46 -12.25 1.65 -6.78
N GLU A 47 -11.50 1.75 -7.88
CA GLU A 47 -11.59 0.82 -9.01
C GLU A 47 -10.73 -0.44 -8.83
N SER A 48 -9.90 -0.49 -7.78
CA SER A 48 -8.98 -1.60 -7.52
C SER A 48 -9.59 -2.74 -6.72
N GLY A 49 -10.93 -2.91 -6.77
CA GLY A 49 -11.68 -3.95 -6.06
C GLY A 49 -11.29 -5.40 -6.37
N GLU A 50 -10.27 -5.61 -7.20
CA GLU A 50 -9.81 -6.91 -7.71
C GLU A 50 -8.32 -7.18 -7.43
N LEU A 51 -7.60 -6.32 -6.71
CA LEU A 51 -6.19 -6.54 -6.36
C LEU A 51 -6.05 -7.48 -5.16
N ILE A 52 -6.24 -8.76 -5.45
CA ILE A 52 -5.71 -9.98 -4.80
C ILE A 52 -5.47 -9.86 -3.30
N ILE A 53 -6.50 -10.19 -2.53
CA ILE A 53 -6.35 -10.89 -1.25
C ILE A 53 -6.39 -12.39 -1.55
N ASN A 54 -5.24 -13.07 -1.50
CA ASN A 54 -5.21 -14.53 -1.40
C ASN A 54 -4.03 -14.98 -0.55
#